data_AF-A0A8H8P500-F1
#
_entry.id   AF-A0A8H8P500-F1
#
_cell.length_a   1.000
_cell.length_b   1.000
_cell.length_c   1.000
_cell.angle_alpha   90.00
_cell.angle_beta   90.00
_cell.angle_gamma   90.00
#
_symmetry.space_group_name_H-M   'P 1'
#
loop_
_entity.id
_entity.type
_entity.pdbx_description
1 polymer ?
#
loop_
_entity_poly.entity_id
_entity_poly.type
_entity_poly.pdbx_seq_one_letter_code
_entity_poly.pdbx_strand_id
1 'polypeptide(L)'
;MLDGSSPQAGKIWKKANLTFSFDGKTMTETFLICNTGSYPTILGLKWLDAHNPEIDWNLHTLTFPHTTPEHVAIAKEEEADKDPLKGVPPEYHQYAKLTEEGPLNSPLYSMTDAKSATLKDWLRDKLKAGKICPSKSSISSPVMFVPKKDGSH
;
A
#
# COMPACT_ATOMS: atom_id res chain seq x y z
N MET A 1 -0.85 -17.32 -22.64
CA MET A 1 -1.56 -18.27 -21.77
C MET A 1 -1.48 -17.78 -20.34
N LEU A 2 -2.60 -17.83 -19.64
CA LEU A 2 -2.79 -17.31 -18.28
C LEU A 2 -3.07 -18.43 -17.26
N ASP A 3 -3.08 -19.69 -17.72
CA ASP A 3 -3.47 -20.91 -17.01
C ASP A 3 -2.29 -21.85 -16.69
N GLY A 4 -1.05 -21.39 -16.84
CA GLY A 4 0.15 -22.19 -16.52
C GLY A 4 0.46 -23.32 -17.50
N SER A 5 -0.33 -23.52 -18.55
CA SER A 5 0.02 -24.39 -19.66
C SER A 5 1.20 -23.81 -20.44
N SER A 6 2.12 -24.64 -20.93
CA SER A 6 3.18 -24.22 -21.88
C SER A 6 2.58 -24.06 -23.27
N PRO A 7 2.84 -22.97 -24.02
CA PRO A 7 2.31 -22.86 -25.37
C PRO A 7 2.93 -23.98 -26.20
N GLN A 8 2.11 -24.90 -26.71
CA GLN A 8 2.54 -25.79 -27.78
C GLN A 8 2.91 -24.90 -28.97
N ALA A 9 4.21 -24.69 -29.16
CA ALA A 9 4.88 -24.09 -30.31
C ALA A 9 4.04 -23.06 -31.10
N GLY A 10 4.05 -21.79 -30.68
CA GLY A 10 3.46 -20.70 -31.46
C GLY A 10 4.19 -19.39 -31.21
N LYS A 11 4.96 -18.93 -32.21
CA LYS A 11 5.69 -17.64 -32.24
C LYS A 11 4.83 -16.49 -31.68
N ILE A 12 5.43 -15.61 -30.88
CA ILE A 12 4.80 -14.35 -30.47
C ILE A 12 4.81 -13.40 -31.68
N TRP A 13 3.65 -13.10 -32.28
CA TRP A 13 3.64 -12.55 -33.65
C TRP A 13 3.55 -11.03 -33.81
N LYS A 14 3.26 -10.20 -32.79
CA LYS A 14 3.33 -8.73 -32.91
C LYS A 14 3.13 -8.03 -31.56
N LYS A 15 3.72 -6.83 -31.43
CA LYS A 15 3.42 -5.87 -30.37
C LYS A 15 2.64 -4.70 -30.98
N ALA A 16 1.70 -4.14 -30.24
CA ALA A 16 0.99 -2.93 -30.64
C ALA A 16 0.86 -1.99 -29.46
N ASN A 17 1.01 -0.69 -29.70
CA ASN A 17 0.69 0.33 -28.71
C ASN A 17 -0.78 0.67 -28.85
N LEU A 18 -1.55 0.44 -27.79
CA LEU A 18 -2.97 0.76 -27.75
C LEU A 18 -3.16 1.92 -26.78
N THR A 19 -3.92 2.92 -27.23
CA THR A 19 -4.41 3.99 -26.37
C THR A 19 -5.86 3.70 -26.02
N PHE A 20 -6.17 3.68 -24.73
CA PHE A 20 -7.52 3.47 -24.23
C PHE A 20 -7.81 4.42 -23.07
N SER A 21 -9.08 4.70 -22.83
CA SER A 21 -9.53 5.54 -21.72
C SER A 21 -10.29 4.71 -20.70
N PHE A 22 -9.91 4.81 -19.43
CA PHE A 22 -10.58 4.15 -18.32
C PHE A 22 -10.74 5.14 -17.16
N ASP A 23 -11.95 5.27 -16.62
CA ASP A 23 -12.24 6.12 -15.45
C ASP A 23 -11.71 7.57 -15.62
N GLY A 24 -11.98 8.16 -16.79
CA GLY A 24 -11.56 9.51 -17.17
C GLY A 24 -10.07 9.68 -17.49
N LYS A 25 -9.25 8.63 -17.33
CA LYS A 25 -7.80 8.66 -17.62
C LYS A 25 -7.52 8.00 -18.97
N THR A 26 -6.76 8.70 -19.83
CA THR A 26 -6.26 8.14 -21.08
C THR A 26 -4.88 7.52 -20.85
N MET A 27 -4.70 6.27 -21.28
CA MET A 27 -3.49 5.48 -21.08
C MET A 27 -3.03 4.88 -22.38
N THR A 28 -1.71 4.80 -22.57
CA THR A 28 -1.10 4.19 -23.76
C THR A 28 -0.15 3.09 -23.32
N GLU A 29 -0.40 1.86 -23.76
CA GLU A 29 0.34 0.68 -23.31
C GLU A 29 0.69 -0.24 -24.48
N THR A 30 1.81 -0.95 -24.36
CA THR A 30 2.25 -1.93 -25.37
C THR A 30 1.66 -3.31 -25.06
N PHE A 31 0.77 -3.79 -25.93
CA PHE A 31 0.14 -5.10 -25.83
C PHE A 31 0.84 -6.13 -26.71
N LEU A 32 0.86 -7.39 -26.24
CA LEU A 32 1.18 -8.55 -27.06
C LEU A 32 -0.10 -9.02 -27.75
N ILE A 33 -0.04 -9.18 -29.08
CA ILE A 33 -1.20 -9.66 -29.85
C ILE A 33 -1.24 -11.18 -29.78
N CYS A 34 -2.29 -11.74 -29.19
CA CYS A 34 -2.59 -13.16 -29.18
C CYS A 34 -4.11 -13.39 -29.22
N ASN A 35 -4.53 -14.59 -29.60
CA ASN A 35 -5.95 -14.96 -29.53
C ASN A 35 -6.33 -15.19 -28.05
N THR A 36 -6.99 -14.21 -27.45
CA THR A 36 -7.43 -14.20 -26.05
C THR A 36 -8.81 -14.80 -25.84
N GLY A 37 -9.41 -15.39 -26.89
CA GLY A 37 -10.74 -15.98 -26.84
C GLY A 37 -11.81 -14.90 -26.64
N SER A 38 -12.58 -15.01 -25.55
CA SER A 38 -13.72 -14.13 -25.28
C SER A 38 -13.35 -12.73 -24.78
N TYR A 39 -12.09 -12.51 -24.39
CA TYR A 39 -11.66 -11.24 -23.83
C TYR A 39 -10.98 -10.38 -24.90
N PRO A 40 -11.44 -9.13 -25.13
CA PRO A 40 -10.85 -8.28 -26.16
C PRO A 40 -9.42 -7.84 -25.81
N THR A 41 -9.11 -7.69 -24.53
CA THR A 41 -7.80 -7.28 -24.02
C THR A 41 -7.64 -7.74 -22.58
N ILE A 42 -6.41 -8.04 -22.17
CA ILE A 42 -6.09 -8.46 -20.81
C ILE A 42 -5.00 -7.52 -20.28
N LEU A 43 -5.31 -6.83 -19.19
CA LEU A 43 -4.35 -5.98 -18.49
C LEU A 43 -3.50 -6.86 -17.57
N GLY A 44 -2.21 -6.91 -17.84
CA GLY A 44 -1.26 -7.74 -17.08
C GLY A 44 -0.74 -7.05 -15.83
N LEU A 45 0.06 -7.80 -15.06
CA LEU A 45 0.66 -7.33 -13.80
C LEU A 45 1.43 -6.01 -13.93
N LYS A 46 2.15 -5.79 -15.04
CA LYS A 46 2.91 -4.54 -15.24
C LYS A 46 2.02 -3.30 -15.27
N TRP A 47 0.84 -3.42 -15.85
CA TRP A 47 -0.12 -2.33 -15.89
C TRP A 47 -0.74 -2.09 -14.51
N LEU A 48 -1.08 -3.18 -13.80
CA LEU A 48 -1.62 -3.11 -12.45
C LEU A 48 -0.64 -2.47 -11.46
N ASP A 49 0.64 -2.82 -11.55
CA ASP A 49 1.71 -2.26 -10.71
C ASP A 49 1.93 -0.77 -11.01
N ALA A 50 1.93 -0.39 -12.29
CA ALA A 50 2.18 0.99 -12.71
C ALA A 50 1.03 1.95 -12.35
N HIS A 51 -0.22 1.53 -12.49
CA HIS A 51 -1.39 2.39 -12.29
C HIS A 51 -2.07 2.20 -10.94
N ASN A 52 -1.71 1.14 -10.21
CA ASN A 52 -2.19 0.76 -8.88
C ASN A 52 -3.68 1.10 -8.64
N PRO A 53 -4.59 0.58 -9.47
CA PRO A 53 -6.01 0.84 -9.30
C PRO A 53 -6.57 0.10 -8.09
N GLU A 54 -7.71 0.57 -7.60
CA GLU A 54 -8.53 -0.15 -6.64
C GLU A 54 -9.36 -1.20 -7.39
N ILE A 55 -9.27 -2.46 -6.95
CA ILE A 55 -9.96 -3.60 -7.59
C ILE A 55 -10.93 -4.19 -6.60
N ASP A 56 -12.23 -4.12 -6.92
CA ASP A 56 -13.26 -4.87 -6.22
C ASP A 56 -13.46 -6.21 -6.94
N TRP A 57 -12.92 -7.26 -6.35
CA TRP A 57 -13.01 -8.62 -6.90
C TRP A 57 -14.42 -9.21 -6.83
N ASN A 58 -15.29 -8.76 -5.91
CA ASN A 58 -16.66 -9.27 -5.81
C ASN A 58 -17.56 -8.64 -6.88
N LEU A 59 -17.39 -7.34 -7.12
CA LEU A 59 -18.13 -6.61 -8.14
C LEU A 59 -17.50 -6.72 -9.53
N HIS A 60 -16.29 -7.27 -9.63
CA HIS A 60 -15.46 -7.29 -10.83
C HIS A 60 -15.27 -5.87 -11.40
N THR A 61 -15.10 -4.89 -10.53
CA THR A 61 -14.90 -3.49 -10.90
C THR A 61 -13.49 -3.04 -10.59
N LEU A 62 -13.05 -2.05 -11.36
CA LEU A 62 -11.75 -1.41 -11.20
C LEU A 62 -11.99 0.10 -11.19
N THR A 63 -11.40 0.82 -10.26
CA THR A 63 -11.55 2.28 -10.11
C THR A 63 -10.22 2.89 -9.75
N PHE A 64 -10.01 4.16 -10.10
CA PHE A 64 -8.88 4.90 -9.54
C PHE A 64 -9.32 5.64 -8.29
N PRO A 65 -8.46 5.71 -7.26
CA PRO A 65 -8.71 6.60 -6.14
C PRO A 65 -8.81 8.01 -6.68
N HIS A 66 -9.99 8.59 -6.50
CA HIS A 66 -10.19 10.01 -6.75
C HIS A 66 -9.40 10.70 -5.64
N THR A 67 -8.26 11.29 -5.99
CA THR A 67 -7.62 12.28 -5.11
C THR A 67 -8.55 13.46 -5.04
N THR A 68 -9.60 13.37 -4.22
CA THR A 68 -10.18 14.54 -3.62
C THR A 68 -9.03 15.18 -2.86
N PRO A 69 -8.65 16.44 -3.16
CA PRO A 69 -7.85 17.19 -2.22
C PRO A 69 -8.78 17.48 -1.04
N GLU A 70 -9.06 16.48 -0.21
CA GLU A 70 -9.33 16.77 1.18
C GLU A 70 -8.05 17.44 1.66
N HIS A 71 -8.12 18.76 1.77
CA HIS A 71 -7.44 19.49 2.81
C HIS A 71 -7.85 18.86 4.15
N VAL A 72 -7.37 17.64 4.43
CA VAL A 72 -7.19 17.20 5.79
C VAL A 72 -6.15 18.17 6.30
N ALA A 73 -6.59 19.08 7.15
CA ALA A 73 -5.71 19.85 8.01
C ALA A 73 -5.00 18.88 8.95
N ILE A 74 -4.11 18.04 8.40
CA ILE A 74 -3.13 17.29 9.16
C ILE A 74 -2.21 18.35 9.72
N ALA A 75 -2.13 18.35 11.05
CA ALA A 75 -1.40 19.24 11.93
C ALA A 75 -0.29 20.05 11.26
N LYS A 76 -0.27 21.36 11.55
CA LYS A 76 0.91 22.22 11.32
C LYS A 76 2.17 21.45 11.71
N GLU A 77 3.13 21.36 10.80
CA GLU A 77 4.50 20.95 11.10
C GLU A 77 4.98 21.77 12.30
N GLU A 78 5.12 21.11 13.45
CA GLU A 78 5.90 21.65 14.55
C GLU A 78 7.36 21.33 14.22
N GLU A 79 8.13 22.38 13.95
CA GLU A 79 9.55 22.35 13.60
C GLU A 79 10.30 21.28 14.41
N ALA A 80 10.92 20.35 13.69
CA ALA A 80 11.79 19.35 14.27
C ALA A 80 12.89 20.04 15.09
N ASP A 81 13.18 19.50 16.27
CA ASP A 81 14.29 19.98 17.11
C ASP A 81 15.58 20.04 16.27
N LYS A 82 16.31 21.16 16.34
CA LYS A 82 17.50 21.42 15.50
C LYS A 82 18.67 20.50 15.82
N ASP A 83 18.58 19.73 16.90
CA ASP A 83 19.60 18.75 17.31
C ASP A 83 18.95 17.41 17.75
N PRO A 84 18.50 16.59 16.79
CA PRO A 84 17.83 15.32 17.08
C PRO A 84 18.75 14.25 17.70
N LEU A 85 20.06 14.52 17.79
CA LEU A 85 21.07 13.60 18.33
C LEU A 85 21.45 13.93 19.78
N LYS A 86 20.91 15.01 20.35
CA LYS A 86 21.20 15.42 21.72
C LYS A 86 20.72 14.37 22.73
N GLY A 87 21.67 13.64 23.32
CA GLY A 87 21.39 12.59 24.31
C GLY A 87 21.36 11.17 23.74
N VAL A 88 21.55 11.02 22.42
CA VAL A 88 21.71 9.70 21.78
C VAL A 88 23.18 9.29 21.83
N PRO A 89 23.52 8.10 22.38
CA PRO A 89 24.89 7.64 22.42
C PRO A 89 25.52 7.53 21.00
N PRO A 90 26.83 7.80 20.83
CA PRO A 90 27.48 7.90 19.52
C PRO A 90 27.37 6.63 18.67
N GLU A 91 27.32 5.47 19.30
CA GLU A 91 27.17 4.16 18.66
C GLU A 91 25.87 4.01 17.85
N TYR A 92 24.84 4.79 18.18
CA TYR A 92 23.55 4.77 17.49
C TYR A 92 23.46 5.81 16.35
N HIS A 93 24.45 6.68 16.17
CA HIS A 93 24.41 7.72 15.12
C HIS A 93 24.38 7.13 13.70
N GLN A 94 24.88 5.91 13.51
CA GLN A 94 24.81 5.18 12.23
C GLN A 94 23.37 4.93 11.76
N TYR A 95 22.41 4.85 12.69
CA TYR A 95 20.99 4.60 12.38
C TYR A 95 20.19 5.88 12.12
N ALA A 96 20.74 7.06 12.44
CA ALA A 96 20.07 8.34 12.20
C ALA A 96 19.81 8.59 10.71
N LYS A 97 20.61 7.98 9.83
CA LYS A 97 20.46 8.07 8.38
C LYS A 97 19.29 7.24 7.83
N LEU A 98 18.75 6.27 8.59
CA LEU A 98 17.53 5.54 8.17
C LEU A 98 16.30 6.44 8.13
N THR A 99 16.34 7.61 8.78
CA THR A 99 15.21 8.54 8.92
C THR A 99 15.16 9.63 7.85
N GLU A 100 16.14 9.72 6.93
CA GLU A 100 16.11 10.76 5.88
C GLU A 100 15.14 10.42 4.73
N GLU A 101 14.68 9.18 4.62
CA GLU A 101 13.61 8.79 3.68
C GLU A 101 12.21 9.10 4.23
N GLY A 102 12.04 10.28 4.81
CA GLY A 102 10.76 10.77 5.33
C GLY A 102 10.12 9.90 6.43
N PRO A 103 8.98 10.32 6.99
CA PRO A 103 8.18 9.43 7.81
C PRO A 103 7.78 8.22 6.96
N LEU A 104 8.04 7.02 7.47
CA LEU A 104 7.56 5.76 6.90
C LEU A 104 6.03 5.72 7.03
N ASN A 105 5.35 6.50 6.18
CA ASN A 105 3.91 6.58 6.04
C ASN A 105 3.47 5.37 5.21
N SER A 106 3.71 4.16 5.72
CA SER A 106 3.14 2.97 5.12
C SER A 106 1.61 3.10 5.16
N PRO A 107 0.88 2.81 4.07
CA PRO A 107 -0.57 2.81 4.08
C PRO A 107 -1.08 2.02 5.28
N LEU A 108 -1.95 2.65 6.08
CA LEU A 108 -2.59 1.98 7.20
C LEU A 108 -3.45 0.85 6.61
N TYR A 109 -3.14 -0.40 6.92
CA TYR A 109 -3.94 -1.54 6.46
C TYR A 109 -5.42 -1.28 6.73
N SER A 110 -6.26 -1.49 5.71
CA SER A 110 -7.71 -1.35 5.84
C SER A 110 -8.21 -2.23 6.99
N MET A 111 -8.70 -1.59 8.05
CA MET A 111 -9.27 -2.24 9.22
C MET A 111 -10.77 -2.09 9.21
N THR A 112 -11.48 -3.16 9.56
CA THR A 112 -12.90 -3.07 9.90
C THR A 112 -13.08 -2.33 11.24
N ASP A 113 -14.22 -1.67 11.43
CA ASP A 113 -14.53 -0.92 12.66
C ASP A 113 -14.33 -1.76 13.93
N ALA A 114 -14.70 -3.04 13.87
CA ALA A 114 -14.53 -4.00 14.96
C ALA A 114 -13.05 -4.23 15.35
N LYS A 115 -12.15 -4.34 14.36
CA LYS A 115 -10.70 -4.49 14.62
C LYS A 115 -10.11 -3.19 15.18
N SER A 116 -10.57 -2.04 14.69
CA SER A 116 -10.13 -0.73 15.20
C SER A 116 -10.54 -0.48 16.65
N ALA A 117 -11.76 -0.87 17.02
CA ALA A 117 -12.25 -0.79 18.40
C ALA A 117 -11.43 -1.69 19.33
N THR A 118 -11.22 -2.95 18.91
CA THR A 118 -10.39 -3.91 19.65
C THR A 118 -8.96 -3.41 19.86
N LEU A 119 -8.34 -2.82 18.82
CA LEU A 119 -6.99 -2.24 18.92
C LEU A 119 -6.95 -1.06 19.91
N LYS A 120 -7.95 -0.18 19.88
CA LYS A 120 -8.05 0.95 20.82
C LYS A 120 -8.17 0.47 22.26
N ASP A 121 -8.97 -0.55 22.52
CA ASP A 121 -9.11 -1.12 23.86
C ASP A 121 -7.82 -1.79 24.34
N TRP A 122 -7.13 -2.53 23.45
CA TRP A 122 -5.84 -3.12 23.75
C TRP A 122 -4.77 -2.06 24.07
N LEU A 123 -4.72 -0.96 23.31
CA LEU A 123 -3.79 0.14 23.57
C LEU A 123 -4.06 0.79 24.93
N ARG A 124 -5.34 1.02 25.29
CA ARG A 124 -5.71 1.55 26.61
C ARG A 124 -5.29 0.62 27.74
N ASP A 125 -5.49 -0.68 27.60
CA ASP A 125 -5.04 -1.68 28.58
C ASP A 125 -3.52 -1.66 28.75
N LYS A 126 -2.76 -1.60 27.66
CA LYS A 126 -1.28 -1.57 27.71
C LYS A 126 -0.73 -0.25 28.23
N LEU A 127 -1.40 0.88 27.95
CA LEU A 127 -1.10 2.18 28.55
C LEU A 127 -1.35 2.14 30.07
N LYS A 128 -2.49 1.60 30.50
CA LYS A 128 -2.84 1.47 31.92
C LYS A 128 -1.89 0.51 32.66
N ALA A 129 -1.47 -0.56 32.00
CA ALA A 129 -0.48 -1.51 32.51
C ALA A 129 0.97 -0.98 32.46
N GLY A 130 1.20 0.23 31.94
CA GLY A 130 2.54 0.83 31.81
C GLY A 130 3.47 0.08 30.85
N LYS A 131 2.94 -0.79 29.98
CA LYS A 131 3.74 -1.56 29.02
C LYS A 131 4.13 -0.75 27.79
N ILE A 132 3.36 0.29 27.47
CA ILE A 132 3.64 1.25 26.40
C ILE A 132 3.35 2.66 26.90
N CYS A 133 3.89 3.67 26.21
CA CYS A 133 3.60 5.08 26.47
C CYS A 133 3.44 5.84 25.14
N PRO A 134 2.74 6.99 25.13
CA PRO A 134 2.69 7.85 23.97
C PRO A 134 4.10 8.30 23.57
N SER A 135 4.41 8.21 22.27
CA SER A 135 5.71 8.59 21.71
C SER A 135 5.56 9.83 20.82
N LYS A 136 6.63 10.65 20.76
CA LYS A 136 6.78 11.78 19.82
C LYS A 136 7.76 11.45 18.67
N SER A 137 8.01 10.16 18.45
CA SER A 137 8.92 9.69 17.40
C SER A 137 8.42 10.10 16.01
N SER A 138 9.34 10.55 15.14
CA SER A 138 9.09 10.74 13.70
C SER A 138 8.88 9.43 12.93
N ILE A 139 9.14 8.29 13.58
CA ILE A 139 9.01 6.94 13.04
C ILE A 139 7.77 6.29 13.63
N SER A 140 6.96 5.68 12.77
CA SER A 140 5.85 4.79 13.15
C SER A 140 5.96 3.47 12.41
N SER A 141 5.36 2.40 12.95
CA SER A 141 5.27 1.11 12.27
C SER A 141 3.83 0.62 12.32
N PRO A 142 3.31 0.01 11.23
CA PRO A 142 1.93 -0.45 11.19
C PRO A 142 1.70 -1.61 12.15
N VAL A 143 0.48 -1.69 12.69
CA VAL A 143 0.02 -2.79 13.56
C VAL A 143 -0.93 -3.69 12.77
N MET A 144 -0.78 -5.01 12.91
CA MET A 144 -1.61 -6.00 12.25
C MET A 144 -2.07 -7.10 13.22
N PHE A 145 -3.30 -7.58 13.05
CA PHE A 145 -3.81 -8.73 13.78
C PHE A 145 -3.43 -10.04 13.07
N VAL A 146 -2.89 -11.00 13.81
CA VAL A 146 -2.59 -12.34 13.31
C VAL A 146 -3.59 -13.32 13.93
N PRO A 147 -4.40 -14.04 13.13
CA PRO A 147 -5.30 -15.06 13.66
C PRO A 147 -4.49 -16.20 14.26
N LYS A 148 -4.75 -16.52 15.53
CA LYS A 148 -4.12 -17.67 16.19
C LYS A 148 -4.86 -18.96 15.85
N LYS A 149 -4.13 -20.07 15.85
CA LYS A 149 -4.62 -21.41 15.49
C LYS A 149 -5.77 -21.90 16.41
N ASP A 150 -5.91 -21.31 17.59
CA ASP A 150 -6.94 -21.60 18.60
C ASP A 150 -8.20 -20.74 18.45
N GLY A 151 -8.26 -19.80 17.50
CA GLY A 151 -9.43 -18.95 17.27
C GLY A 151 -9.62 -17.82 18.27
N SER A 152 -8.67 -17.57 19.18
CA SER A 152 -8.71 -16.37 20.03
C SER A 152 -8.11 -15.15 19.33
N HIS A 153 -8.79 -14.01 19.50
CA HIS A 153 -8.35 -12.68 19.08
C HIS A 153 -7.48 -12.00 20.15
#